data_AF-A0AAE0TVM3-F1
#
_entry.id   AF-A0AAE0TVM3-F1
#
_cell.length_a   1.000
_cell.length_b   1.000
_cell.length_c   1.000
_cell.angle_alpha   90.00
_cell.angle_beta   90.00
_cell.angle_gamma   90.00
#
_symmetry.space_group_name_H-M   'P 1'
#
loop_
_entity.id
_entity.type
_entity.pdbx_description
1 polymer ?
#
loop_
_entity_poly.entity_id
_entity_poly.type
_entity_poly.pdbx_seq_one_letter_code
_entity_poly.pdbx_strand_id
1 'polypeptide(L)'
;MGLLRALLYKIIELVPEIAPRICPSRWAMLKILGQDCVEQFPPWTWGEISNTFTFLDQFLGQKFNLAIFIDGLDEFDGDYTSLIELVKQFHSRPGVEVCVSSRPWSDFRDAFISCPKLRMESLTHHDMHMFVRGRFDTSIAFRELSSSLPEQAEDHLTGIVLKAEGVFFWVSVVTNAPLQGPAEGDNLTDLKLLLDSLPSHLSELYTNLWRRIKPSCMHGGAQPLLLFRAYIPPSAVGGNQSLPSDQRGGMPAEMLWLADGSPPIISPKLAVAPNNKKKVGWPHEGIVRSITQGHRRLHA
;
A
#
# COMPACT_ATOMS: atom_id res chain seq x y z
N MET A 1 3.38 -20.88 -1.12
CA MET A 1 4.81 -21.14 -0.83
C MET A 1 5.58 -19.91 -0.34
N GLY A 2 5.41 -18.73 -0.95
CA GLY A 2 6.14 -17.51 -0.57
C GLY A 2 6.02 -17.16 0.91
N LEU A 3 4.78 -17.10 1.44
CA LEU A 3 4.50 -16.81 2.85
C LEU A 3 5.29 -17.71 3.82
N LEU A 4 5.24 -19.03 3.61
CA LEU A 4 5.94 -20.00 4.47
C LEU A 4 7.47 -19.83 4.44
N ARG A 5 8.04 -19.55 3.26
CA ARG A 5 9.48 -19.30 3.13
C ARG A 5 9.87 -18.01 3.84
N ALA A 6 9.09 -16.95 3.70
CA ALA A 6 9.32 -15.69 4.39
C ALA A 6 9.23 -15.87 5.91
N LEU A 7 8.23 -16.62 6.40
CA LEU A 7 8.08 -16.92 7.82
C LEU A 7 9.27 -17.72 8.35
N LEU A 8 9.69 -18.79 7.68
CA LEU A 8 10.86 -19.58 8.07
C LEU A 8 12.13 -18.72 8.12
N TYR A 9 12.33 -17.87 7.11
CA TYR A 9 13.45 -16.95 7.09
C TYR A 9 13.44 -16.02 8.30
N LYS A 10 12.30 -15.39 8.62
CA LYS A 10 12.16 -14.50 9.77
C LYS A 10 12.35 -15.20 11.11
N ILE A 11 11.85 -16.42 11.25
CA ILE A 11 12.05 -17.22 12.47
C ILE A 11 13.54 -17.54 12.65
N ILE A 12 14.23 -17.96 11.59
CA ILE A 12 15.67 -18.26 11.63
C ILE A 12 16.50 -17.00 11.88
N GLU A 13 16.10 -15.86 11.31
CA GLU A 13 16.74 -14.57 11.56
C GLU A 13 16.68 -14.17 13.04
N LEU A 14 15.53 -14.42 13.70
CA LEU A 14 15.34 -14.14 15.12
C LEU A 14 16.04 -15.14 16.04
N VAL A 15 16.08 -16.43 15.68
CA VAL A 15 16.70 -17.49 16.48
C VAL A 15 17.64 -18.35 15.62
N PRO A 16 18.84 -17.87 15.25
CA PRO A 16 19.71 -18.56 14.30
C PRO A 16 20.14 -19.97 14.74
N GLU A 17 20.18 -20.20 16.05
CA GLU A 17 20.63 -21.46 16.67
C GLU A 17 19.77 -22.68 16.31
N ILE A 18 18.52 -22.47 15.88
CA ILE A 18 17.63 -23.57 15.52
C ILE A 18 17.83 -24.04 14.08
N ALA A 19 18.42 -23.21 13.19
CA ALA A 19 18.56 -23.50 11.77
C ALA A 19 19.20 -24.88 11.46
N PRO A 20 20.27 -25.32 12.16
CA PRO A 20 20.86 -26.64 11.93
C PRO A 20 19.92 -27.79 12.29
N ARG A 21 18.98 -27.57 13.21
CA ARG A 21 18.05 -28.60 13.70
C ARG A 21 16.78 -28.68 12.86
N ILE A 22 16.25 -27.55 12.41
CA ILE A 22 15.00 -27.51 11.62
C ILE A 22 15.23 -27.72 10.11
N CYS A 23 16.44 -27.42 9.61
CA CYS A 23 16.82 -27.56 8.21
C CYS A 23 18.14 -28.33 8.02
N PRO A 24 18.29 -29.56 8.58
CA PRO A 24 19.58 -30.24 8.66
C PRO A 24 20.22 -30.48 7.29
N SER A 25 19.44 -30.90 6.28
CA SER A 25 19.94 -31.16 4.93
C SER A 25 20.49 -29.90 4.27
N ARG A 26 19.76 -28.78 4.33
CA ARG A 26 20.23 -27.50 3.77
C ARG A 26 21.41 -26.93 4.56
N TRP A 27 21.44 -27.13 5.87
CA TRP A 27 22.58 -26.73 6.70
C TRP A 27 23.85 -27.51 6.33
N ALA A 28 23.73 -28.83 6.11
CA ALA A 28 24.85 -29.66 5.65
C ALA A 28 25.36 -29.19 4.27
N MET A 29 24.46 -28.90 3.33
CA MET A 29 24.83 -28.34 2.03
C MET A 29 25.58 -27.02 2.16
N LEU A 30 25.13 -26.11 3.03
CA LEU A 30 25.80 -24.85 3.30
C LEU A 30 27.22 -25.03 3.86
N LYS A 31 27.43 -26.05 4.70
CA LYS A 31 28.74 -26.36 5.25
C LYS A 31 29.69 -27.03 4.25
N ILE A 32 29.17 -27.84 3.32
CA ILE A 32 29.97 -28.55 2.32
C ILE A 32 30.32 -27.64 1.14
N LEU A 33 29.33 -26.91 0.61
CA LEU A 33 29.47 -26.12 -0.61
C LEU A 33 29.90 -24.67 -0.34
N GLY A 34 29.73 -24.18 0.88
CA GLY A 34 29.98 -22.78 1.23
C GLY A 34 28.83 -21.85 0.86
N GLN A 35 28.89 -20.60 1.35
CA GLN A 35 27.86 -19.57 1.12
C GLN A 35 27.81 -19.10 -0.34
N ASP A 36 28.92 -19.15 -1.06
CA ASP A 36 29.02 -18.65 -2.45
C ASP A 36 28.28 -19.55 -3.46
N CYS A 37 27.84 -20.74 -3.04
CA CYS A 37 27.16 -21.72 -3.89
C CYS A 37 25.66 -21.85 -3.60
N VAL A 38 25.04 -20.92 -2.86
CA VAL A 38 23.60 -20.99 -2.51
C VAL A 38 22.70 -21.03 -3.75
N GLU A 39 23.10 -20.40 -4.86
CA GLU A 39 22.36 -20.46 -6.13
C GLU A 39 22.30 -21.87 -6.74
N GLN A 40 23.19 -22.77 -6.33
CA GLN A 40 23.24 -24.16 -6.79
C GLN A 40 22.33 -25.07 -5.95
N PHE A 41 21.66 -24.54 -4.92
CA PHE A 41 20.83 -25.35 -4.04
C PHE A 41 19.53 -25.74 -4.74
N PRO A 42 18.99 -26.93 -4.46
CA PRO A 42 17.70 -27.33 -4.99
C PRO A 42 16.61 -26.36 -4.52
N PRO A 43 15.62 -26.07 -5.38
CA PRO A 43 14.50 -25.23 -5.00
C PRO A 43 13.74 -25.84 -3.82
N TRP A 44 13.16 -24.97 -2.99
CA TRP A 44 12.34 -25.42 -1.86
C TRP A 44 11.10 -26.17 -2.36
N THR A 45 10.89 -27.38 -1.85
CA THR A 45 9.69 -28.16 -2.11
C THR A 45 8.68 -28.01 -0.97
N TRP A 46 7.38 -28.26 -1.25
CA TRP A 46 6.34 -28.21 -0.22
C TRP A 46 6.61 -29.20 0.92
N GLY A 47 7.01 -30.43 0.58
CA GLY A 47 7.32 -31.47 1.57
C GLY A 47 8.49 -31.07 2.48
N GLU A 48 9.52 -30.44 1.91
CA GLU A 48 10.64 -29.94 2.69
C GLU A 48 10.24 -28.83 3.66
N ILE A 49 9.50 -27.80 3.20
CA ILE A 49 9.00 -26.73 4.07
C ILE A 49 8.11 -27.28 5.18
N SER A 50 7.19 -28.18 4.83
CA SER A 50 6.28 -28.81 5.79
C SER A 50 7.05 -29.56 6.87
N ASN A 51 8.05 -30.36 6.48
CA ASN A 51 8.91 -31.07 7.42
C ASN A 51 9.70 -30.11 8.32
N THR A 52 10.22 -29.00 7.78
CA THR A 52 10.90 -27.97 8.58
C THR A 52 9.99 -27.39 9.67
N PHE A 53 8.72 -27.13 9.35
CA PHE A 53 7.75 -26.70 10.37
C PHE A 53 7.46 -27.79 11.40
N THR A 54 7.39 -29.06 11.00
CA THR A 54 7.26 -30.17 11.94
C THR A 54 8.46 -30.27 12.90
N PHE A 55 9.68 -30.00 12.42
CA PHE A 55 10.86 -29.92 13.31
C PHE A 55 10.83 -28.69 14.21
N LEU A 56 10.29 -27.57 13.74
CA LEU A 56 10.14 -26.35 14.53
C LEU A 56 9.26 -26.58 15.77
N ASP A 57 8.25 -27.45 15.67
CA ASP A 57 7.32 -27.77 16.77
C ASP A 57 8.03 -28.29 18.03
N GLN A 58 9.24 -28.85 17.92
CA GLN A 58 10.03 -29.32 19.06
C GLN A 58 10.57 -28.18 19.94
N PHE A 59 10.59 -26.95 19.42
CA PHE A 59 11.12 -25.78 20.12
C PHE A 59 10.01 -24.84 20.64
N LEU A 60 8.86 -24.84 19.97
CA LEU A 60 7.73 -23.96 20.29
C LEU A 60 7.11 -24.33 21.65
N GLY A 61 6.87 -23.32 22.48
CA GLY A 61 6.34 -23.49 23.84
C GLY A 61 7.31 -24.13 24.85
N GLN A 62 8.46 -24.61 24.40
CA GLN A 62 9.50 -25.23 25.24
C GLN A 62 10.70 -24.32 25.40
N LYS A 63 11.24 -23.82 24.27
CA LYS A 63 12.40 -22.92 24.25
C LYS A 63 12.00 -21.47 24.06
N PHE A 64 10.98 -21.23 23.23
CA PHE A 64 10.46 -19.89 22.96
C PHE A 64 9.00 -19.96 22.55
N ASN A 65 8.30 -18.84 22.71
CA ASN A 65 6.98 -18.62 22.13
C ASN A 65 7.12 -17.82 20.84
N LEU A 66 6.24 -18.07 19.89
CA LEU A 66 6.23 -17.45 18.57
C LEU A 66 4.96 -16.63 18.39
N ALA A 67 5.10 -15.33 18.17
CA ALA A 67 4.01 -14.47 17.74
C ALA A 67 4.13 -14.24 16.22
N ILE A 68 3.07 -14.54 15.48
CA ILE A 68 2.99 -14.38 14.02
C ILE A 68 2.01 -13.25 13.71
N PHE A 69 2.49 -12.23 13.00
CA PHE A 69 1.65 -11.15 12.49
C PHE A 69 1.58 -11.26 10.97
N ILE A 70 0.37 -11.46 10.43
CA ILE A 70 0.13 -11.51 8.98
C ILE A 70 -0.75 -10.32 8.62
N ASP A 71 -0.17 -9.39 7.88
CA ASP A 71 -0.90 -8.22 7.38
C ASP A 71 -1.49 -8.52 5.99
N GLY A 72 -2.78 -8.24 5.80
CA GLY A 72 -3.46 -8.33 4.51
C GLY A 72 -3.71 -9.76 4.01
N LEU A 73 -4.44 -10.60 4.75
CA LEU A 73 -4.82 -11.93 4.24
C LEU A 73 -5.64 -11.88 2.94
N ASP A 74 -6.40 -10.80 2.72
CA ASP A 74 -7.18 -10.57 1.50
C ASP A 74 -6.34 -10.23 0.26
N GLU A 75 -5.04 -9.97 0.43
CA GLU A 75 -4.10 -9.78 -0.69
C GLU A 75 -3.55 -11.11 -1.24
N PHE A 76 -3.90 -12.23 -0.61
CA PHE A 76 -3.43 -13.53 -1.03
C PHE A 76 -4.09 -13.98 -2.34
N ASP A 77 -3.32 -13.98 -3.42
CA ASP A 77 -3.77 -14.45 -4.74
C ASP A 77 -3.75 -16.00 -4.80
N GLY A 78 -4.72 -16.63 -4.14
CA GLY A 78 -4.84 -18.08 -4.06
C GLY A 78 -6.12 -18.56 -3.35
N ASP A 79 -6.13 -19.83 -2.93
CA ASP A 79 -7.27 -20.39 -2.19
C ASP A 79 -7.28 -19.91 -0.73
N TYR A 80 -8.28 -19.12 -0.36
CA TYR A 80 -8.48 -18.64 1.00
C TYR A 80 -8.76 -19.77 1.99
N THR A 81 -9.36 -20.88 1.55
CA THR A 81 -9.64 -22.04 2.42
C THR A 81 -8.34 -22.62 2.97
N SER A 82 -7.39 -22.92 2.08
CA SER A 82 -6.06 -23.40 2.43
C SER A 82 -5.30 -22.40 3.31
N LEU A 83 -5.44 -21.10 3.07
CA LEU A 83 -4.81 -20.05 3.88
C LEU A 83 -5.38 -20.02 5.31
N ILE A 84 -6.71 -20.09 5.43
CA ILE A 84 -7.41 -20.13 6.71
C ILE A 84 -7.02 -21.38 7.50
N GLU A 85 -6.99 -22.54 6.86
CA GLU A 85 -6.54 -23.80 7.47
C GLU A 85 -5.10 -23.70 7.96
N LEU A 86 -4.22 -23.09 7.16
CA LEU A 86 -2.83 -22.86 7.54
C LEU A 86 -2.72 -21.97 8.78
N VAL A 87 -3.46 -20.86 8.83
CA VAL A 87 -3.49 -19.97 10.01
C VAL A 87 -3.98 -20.72 11.25
N LYS A 88 -5.04 -21.52 11.13
CA LYS A 88 -5.57 -22.35 12.22
C LYS A 88 -4.56 -23.40 12.67
N GLN A 89 -3.82 -24.01 11.74
CA GLN A 89 -2.75 -24.96 12.03
C GLN A 89 -1.59 -24.30 12.78
N PHE A 90 -1.24 -23.05 12.45
CA PHE A 90 -0.23 -22.32 13.24
C PHE A 90 -0.73 -22.06 14.66
N HIS A 91 -1.96 -21.57 14.80
CA HIS A 91 -2.54 -21.27 16.11
C HIS A 91 -2.71 -22.51 17.02
N SER A 92 -2.93 -23.70 16.46
CA SER A 92 -3.08 -24.92 17.24
C SER A 92 -1.78 -25.42 17.89
N ARG A 93 -0.63 -24.85 17.52
CA ARG A 93 0.67 -25.22 18.08
C ARG A 93 0.88 -24.60 19.46
N PRO A 94 1.50 -25.33 20.41
CA PRO A 94 1.78 -24.79 21.73
C PRO A 94 2.78 -23.63 21.64
N GLY A 95 2.51 -22.56 22.40
CA GLY A 95 3.36 -21.37 22.42
C GLY A 95 3.32 -20.54 21.14
N VAL A 96 2.32 -20.73 20.26
CA VAL A 96 2.13 -19.91 19.06
C VAL A 96 0.89 -19.02 19.20
N GLU A 97 1.10 -17.72 19.04
CA GLU A 97 0.03 -16.74 18.91
C GLU A 97 0.03 -16.18 17.49
N VAL A 98 -1.17 -16.04 16.90
CA VAL A 98 -1.31 -15.54 15.54
C VAL A 98 -2.27 -14.36 15.54
N CYS A 99 -1.79 -13.24 15.02
CA CYS A 99 -2.59 -12.05 14.76
C CYS A 99 -2.62 -11.83 13.25
N VAL A 100 -3.82 -11.70 12.70
CA VAL A 100 -4.02 -11.49 11.27
C VAL A 100 -4.88 -10.25 11.03
N SER A 101 -4.57 -9.52 9.97
CA SER A 101 -5.42 -8.44 9.46
C SER A 101 -5.99 -8.84 8.10
N SER A 102 -7.21 -8.39 7.81
CA SER A 102 -7.81 -8.53 6.49
C SER A 102 -8.92 -7.50 6.30
N ARG A 103 -9.33 -7.27 5.05
CA ARG A 103 -10.65 -6.69 4.76
C ARG A 103 -11.77 -7.56 5.32
N PRO A 104 -12.95 -6.99 5.61
CA PRO A 104 -14.05 -7.68 6.29
C PRO A 104 -14.86 -8.60 5.35
N TRP A 105 -14.17 -9.40 4.51
CA TRP A 105 -14.78 -10.37 3.61
C TRP A 105 -15.43 -11.52 4.39
N SER A 106 -16.45 -12.15 3.81
CA SER A 106 -17.24 -13.21 4.46
C SER A 106 -16.37 -14.41 4.87
N ASP A 107 -15.46 -14.82 3.99
CA ASP A 107 -14.64 -16.02 4.21
C ASP A 107 -13.81 -15.92 5.50
N PHE A 108 -13.13 -14.79 5.70
CA PHE A 108 -12.34 -14.55 6.92
C PHE A 108 -13.22 -14.25 8.14
N ARG A 109 -14.33 -13.52 7.94
CA ARG A 109 -15.27 -13.18 9.01
C ARG A 109 -15.85 -14.43 9.66
N ASP A 110 -16.29 -15.38 8.85
CA ASP A 110 -16.92 -16.61 9.32
C ASP A 110 -15.87 -17.56 9.89
N ALA A 111 -14.71 -17.67 9.25
CA ALA A 111 -13.64 -18.55 9.69
C ALA A 111 -13.06 -18.20 11.08
N PHE A 112 -13.02 -16.91 11.43
CA PHE A 112 -12.43 -16.38 12.67
C PHE A 112 -13.46 -15.73 13.60
N ILE A 113 -14.76 -16.05 13.44
CA ILE A 113 -15.84 -15.38 14.18
C ILE A 113 -15.69 -15.46 15.70
N SER A 114 -15.18 -16.59 16.21
CA SER A 114 -14.96 -16.89 17.62
C SER A 114 -13.66 -16.29 18.19
N CYS A 115 -12.79 -15.75 17.33
CA CYS A 115 -11.53 -15.15 17.75
C CYS A 115 -11.73 -13.70 18.24
N PRO A 116 -10.89 -13.23 19.18
CA PRO A 116 -10.82 -11.81 19.50
C PRO A 116 -10.55 -10.99 18.24
N LYS A 117 -11.24 -9.86 18.07
CA LYS A 117 -11.14 -9.01 16.88
C LYS A 117 -11.11 -7.54 17.24
N LEU A 118 -10.26 -6.80 16.54
CA LEU A 118 -10.21 -5.35 16.57
C LEU A 118 -10.79 -4.84 15.25
N ARG A 119 -11.86 -4.04 15.32
CA ARG A 119 -12.41 -3.35 14.16
C ARG A 119 -11.80 -1.97 14.09
N MET A 120 -10.84 -1.81 13.19
CA MET A 120 -10.12 -0.55 13.05
C MET A 120 -11.07 0.61 12.74
N GLU A 121 -12.11 0.40 11.93
CA GLU A 121 -13.09 1.46 11.63
C GLU A 121 -13.84 1.98 12.86
N SER A 122 -14.02 1.14 13.89
CA SER A 122 -14.65 1.54 15.15
C SER A 122 -13.66 2.25 16.09
N LEU A 123 -12.39 1.85 16.03
CA LEU A 123 -11.35 2.39 16.92
C LEU A 123 -10.82 3.74 16.44
N THR A 124 -10.80 3.99 15.13
CA THR A 124 -10.27 5.24 14.55
C THR A 124 -11.27 6.39 14.53
N HIS A 125 -12.54 6.15 14.88
CA HIS A 125 -13.60 7.17 14.83
C HIS A 125 -13.27 8.40 15.69
N HIS A 126 -12.84 8.20 16.93
CA HIS A 126 -12.48 9.31 17.83
C HIS A 126 -11.27 10.10 17.32
N ASP A 127 -10.23 9.40 16.88
CA ASP A 127 -9.02 10.01 16.33
C ASP A 127 -9.30 10.81 15.06
N MET A 128 -10.18 10.30 14.19
CA MET A 128 -10.64 11.02 13.01
C MET A 128 -11.42 12.29 13.41
N HIS A 129 -12.33 12.22 14.39
CA HIS A 129 -13.05 13.40 14.85
C HIS A 129 -12.10 14.47 15.39
N MET A 130 -11.14 14.08 16.24
CA MET A 130 -10.10 14.96 16.75
C MET A 130 -9.26 15.59 15.63
N PHE A 131 -8.90 14.81 14.62
CA PHE A 131 -8.16 15.29 13.46
C PHE A 131 -8.96 16.32 12.64
N VAL A 132 -10.22 16.02 12.31
CA VAL A 132 -11.09 16.93 11.54
C VAL A 132 -11.29 18.21 12.33
N ARG A 133 -11.65 18.12 13.60
CA ARG A 133 -11.83 19.29 14.48
C ARG A 133 -10.58 20.16 14.51
N GLY A 134 -9.42 19.56 14.79
CA GLY A 134 -8.15 20.29 14.83
C GLY A 134 -7.80 20.98 13.52
N ARG A 135 -8.18 20.41 12.37
CA ARG A 135 -8.03 21.05 11.05
C ARG A 135 -8.98 22.22 10.86
N PHE A 136 -10.26 22.05 11.18
CA PHE A 136 -11.26 23.08 11.00
C PHE A 136 -11.09 24.25 11.98
N ASP A 137 -10.62 24.00 13.21
CA ASP A 137 -10.31 25.03 14.21
C ASP A 137 -9.16 25.97 13.77
N THR A 138 -8.38 25.61 12.75
CA THR A 138 -7.40 26.54 12.16
C THR A 138 -8.06 27.70 11.39
N SER A 139 -9.30 27.52 10.92
CA SER A 139 -10.06 28.53 10.20
C SER A 139 -10.75 29.49 11.17
N ILE A 140 -10.53 30.81 10.98
CA ILE A 140 -11.24 31.84 11.75
C ILE A 140 -12.76 31.74 11.50
N ALA A 141 -13.16 31.62 10.23
CA ALA A 141 -14.57 31.54 9.84
C ALA A 141 -15.29 30.36 10.49
N PHE A 142 -14.65 29.18 10.54
CA PHE A 142 -15.25 28.03 11.19
C PHE A 142 -15.35 28.20 12.72
N ARG A 143 -14.38 28.86 13.37
CA ARG A 143 -14.46 29.13 14.82
C ARG A 143 -15.59 30.09 15.18
N GLU A 144 -15.79 31.15 14.40
CA GLU A 144 -16.89 32.10 14.59
C GLU A 144 -18.26 31.42 14.37
N LEU A 145 -18.34 30.59 13.33
CA LEU A 145 -19.51 29.80 13.03
C LEU A 145 -19.80 28.75 14.12
N SER A 146 -18.79 28.02 14.59
CA SER A 146 -18.90 27.06 15.69
C SER A 146 -19.34 27.72 17.00
N SER A 147 -18.91 28.96 17.25
CA SER A 147 -19.37 29.75 18.39
C SER A 147 -20.84 30.17 18.28
N SER A 148 -21.32 30.41 17.06
CA SER A 148 -22.69 30.87 16.79
C SER A 148 -23.69 29.71 16.67
N LEU A 149 -23.25 28.58 16.10
CA LEU A 149 -24.06 27.40 15.77
C LEU A 149 -23.30 26.11 16.15
N PRO A 150 -23.08 25.85 17.45
CA PRO A 150 -22.23 24.75 17.90
C PRO A 150 -22.73 23.36 17.48
N GLU A 151 -24.04 23.13 17.53
CA GLU A 151 -24.64 21.85 17.17
C GLU A 151 -24.45 21.54 15.67
N GLN A 152 -24.68 22.53 14.80
CA GLN A 152 -24.52 22.35 13.34
C GLN A 152 -23.06 22.16 12.94
N ALA A 153 -22.14 22.82 13.64
CA ALA A 153 -20.70 22.64 13.43
C ALA A 153 -20.28 21.21 13.81
N GLU A 154 -20.71 20.70 14.97
CA GLU A 154 -20.41 19.33 15.39
C GLU A 154 -21.07 18.29 14.47
N ASP A 155 -22.30 18.53 14.01
CA ASP A 155 -22.97 17.68 13.02
C ASP A 155 -22.19 17.61 11.70
N HIS A 156 -21.62 18.73 11.26
CA HIS A 156 -20.80 18.76 10.06
C HIS A 156 -19.52 17.93 10.23
N LEU A 157 -18.80 18.11 11.34
CA LEU A 157 -17.59 17.33 11.65
C LEU A 157 -17.91 15.84 11.75
N THR A 158 -19.01 15.49 12.42
CA THR A 158 -19.51 14.11 12.55
C THR A 158 -19.86 13.52 11.20
N GLY A 159 -20.51 14.29 10.32
CA GLY A 159 -20.83 13.87 8.96
C GLY A 159 -19.59 13.50 8.15
N ILE A 160 -18.49 14.25 8.29
CA ILE A 160 -17.22 13.94 7.63
C ILE A 160 -16.65 12.60 8.12
N VAL A 161 -16.64 12.38 9.44
CA VAL A 161 -16.10 11.15 10.04
C VAL A 161 -16.94 9.93 9.66
N LEU A 162 -18.28 10.05 9.70
CA LEU A 162 -19.19 8.97 9.31
C LEU A 162 -19.00 8.60 7.85
N LYS A 163 -18.84 9.60 6.97
CA LYS A 163 -18.66 9.38 5.54
C LYS A 163 -17.32 8.75 5.17
N ALA A 164 -16.33 8.86 6.05
CA ALA A 164 -15.03 8.25 5.84
C ALA A 164 -15.02 6.73 6.05
N GLU A 165 -16.06 6.15 6.69
CA GLU A 165 -16.18 4.70 6.91
C GLU A 165 -14.91 4.05 7.51
N GLY A 166 -14.23 4.75 8.42
CA GLY A 166 -12.99 4.27 9.04
C GLY A 166 -11.69 4.61 8.29
N VAL A 167 -11.79 5.19 7.10
CA VAL A 167 -10.64 5.46 6.22
C VAL A 167 -10.03 6.83 6.52
N PHE A 168 -9.03 6.85 7.41
CA PHE A 168 -8.34 8.09 7.81
C PHE A 168 -7.77 8.87 6.61
N PHE A 169 -7.31 8.15 5.59
CA PHE A 169 -6.80 8.78 4.38
C PHE A 169 -7.88 9.59 3.64
N TRP A 170 -9.12 9.10 3.58
CA TRP A 170 -10.26 9.83 3.00
C TRP A 170 -10.48 11.16 3.72
N VAL A 171 -10.48 11.12 5.07
CA VAL A 171 -10.57 12.33 5.91
C VAL A 171 -9.45 13.31 5.59
N SER A 172 -8.20 12.83 5.49
CA SER A 172 -7.06 13.69 5.19
C SER A 172 -7.19 14.37 3.82
N VAL A 173 -7.71 13.68 2.81
CA VAL A 173 -7.92 14.25 1.47
C VAL A 173 -9.04 15.28 1.48
N VAL A 174 -10.17 14.95 2.10
CA VAL A 174 -11.36 15.81 2.11
C VAL A 174 -11.18 17.04 3.02
N THR A 175 -10.39 16.94 4.07
CA THR A 175 -10.01 18.12 4.89
C THR A 175 -8.94 19.01 4.23
N ASN A 176 -8.09 18.46 3.35
CA ASN A 176 -7.02 19.21 2.68
C ASN A 176 -7.42 19.81 1.32
N ALA A 177 -8.32 19.18 0.55
CA ALA A 177 -8.58 19.58 -0.85
C ALA A 177 -9.74 20.59 -1.04
N PRO A 178 -10.91 20.47 -0.38
CA PRO A 178 -12.05 21.38 -0.59
C PRO A 178 -12.56 22.14 0.65
N LEU A 179 -12.11 21.83 1.88
CA LEU A 179 -12.76 22.32 3.12
C LEU A 179 -11.92 23.34 3.92
N GLN A 180 -10.77 23.79 3.42
CA GLN A 180 -9.94 24.78 4.13
C GLN A 180 -10.55 26.19 4.20
N GLY A 181 -11.68 26.44 3.55
CA GLY A 181 -12.49 27.59 3.90
C GLY A 181 -13.74 27.67 3.04
N PRO A 182 -14.87 28.12 3.62
CA PRO A 182 -15.76 28.99 2.86
C PRO A 182 -14.93 29.94 2.02
N ALA A 183 -15.20 30.07 0.72
CA ALA A 183 -14.94 31.36 0.08
C ALA A 183 -15.73 32.43 0.86
N GLU A 184 -15.35 33.70 0.78
CA GLU A 184 -16.15 34.80 1.36
C GLU A 184 -17.63 34.60 0.99
N GLY A 185 -18.44 34.13 1.95
CA GLY A 185 -19.88 33.88 1.77
C GLY A 185 -20.38 32.43 1.81
N ASP A 186 -19.56 31.37 1.83
CA ASP A 186 -20.14 30.01 1.94
C ASP A 186 -20.71 29.77 3.33
N ASN A 187 -21.94 29.28 3.38
CA ASN A 187 -22.60 28.91 4.63
C ASN A 187 -22.41 27.40 4.92
N LEU A 188 -22.76 26.96 6.13
CA LEU A 188 -22.71 25.54 6.51
C LEU A 188 -23.49 24.60 5.57
N THR A 189 -24.56 25.11 4.94
CA THR A 189 -25.36 24.35 3.99
C THR A 189 -24.55 24.04 2.73
N ASP A 190 -23.75 24.99 2.24
CA ASP A 190 -22.91 24.80 1.05
C ASP A 190 -21.80 23.78 1.33
N LEU A 191 -21.19 23.84 2.52
CA LEU A 191 -20.22 22.84 2.98
C LEU A 191 -20.85 21.45 3.13
N LYS A 192 -22.10 21.38 3.62
CA LYS A 192 -22.84 20.12 3.73
C LYS A 192 -23.19 19.54 2.36
N LEU A 193 -23.67 20.36 1.42
CA LEU A 193 -23.93 19.94 0.04
C LEU A 193 -22.66 19.46 -0.66
N LEU A 194 -21.54 20.14 -0.45
CA LEU A 194 -20.25 19.71 -0.96
C LEU A 194 -19.85 18.36 -0.36
N LEU A 195 -19.96 18.21 0.97
CA LEU A 195 -19.69 16.95 1.65
C LEU A 195 -20.57 15.83 1.09
N ASP A 196 -21.87 16.07 0.93
CA ASP A 196 -22.84 15.11 0.38
C ASP A 196 -22.50 14.69 -1.06
N SER A 197 -21.95 15.60 -1.87
CA SER A 197 -21.51 15.31 -3.25
C SER A 197 -20.27 14.41 -3.35
N LEU A 198 -19.47 14.30 -2.27
CA LEU A 198 -18.28 13.46 -2.29
C LEU A 198 -18.66 11.98 -2.14
N PRO A 199 -17.99 11.05 -2.82
CA PRO A 199 -18.21 9.63 -2.59
C PRO A 199 -17.47 9.15 -1.33
N SER A 200 -18.00 8.15 -0.62
CA SER A 200 -17.33 7.55 0.55
C SER A 200 -16.18 6.62 0.15
N HIS A 201 -16.29 5.94 -1.00
CA HIS A 201 -15.24 5.07 -1.49
C HIS A 201 -14.06 5.85 -2.07
N LEU A 202 -12.84 5.51 -1.64
CA LEU A 202 -11.60 6.16 -2.11
C LEU A 202 -11.43 6.11 -3.63
N SER A 203 -11.78 4.99 -4.27
CA SER A 203 -11.66 4.86 -5.74
C SER A 203 -12.45 5.93 -6.47
N GLU A 204 -13.71 6.11 -6.09
CA GLU A 204 -14.59 7.13 -6.66
C GLU A 204 -14.12 8.55 -6.29
N LEU A 205 -13.61 8.75 -5.08
CA LEU A 205 -13.04 10.01 -4.65
C LEU A 205 -11.86 10.39 -5.56
N TYR A 206 -10.96 9.45 -5.82
CA TYR A 206 -9.84 9.65 -6.74
C TYR A 206 -10.29 9.89 -8.17
N THR A 207 -11.26 9.14 -8.70
CA THR A 207 -11.83 9.38 -10.03
C THR A 207 -12.40 10.80 -10.14
N ASN A 208 -13.13 11.24 -9.12
CA ASN A 208 -13.69 12.60 -9.07
C ASN A 208 -12.61 13.68 -8.99
N LEU A 209 -11.57 13.48 -8.18
CA LEU A 209 -10.43 14.38 -8.10
C LEU A 209 -9.69 14.44 -9.44
N TRP A 210 -9.46 13.28 -10.07
CA TRP A 210 -8.79 13.18 -11.36
C TRP A 210 -9.54 13.94 -12.46
N ARG A 211 -10.87 13.81 -12.50
CA ARG A 211 -11.72 14.54 -13.46
C ARG A 211 -11.66 16.07 -13.30
N ARG A 212 -11.30 16.56 -12.12
CA ARG A 212 -11.17 17.99 -11.82
C ARG A 212 -9.78 18.56 -12.17
N ILE A 213 -8.79 17.72 -12.45
CA ILE A 213 -7.46 18.18 -12.83
C ILE A 213 -7.54 18.90 -14.18
N LYS A 214 -7.01 20.13 -14.24
CA LYS A 214 -6.95 20.91 -15.49
C LYS A 214 -6.11 20.16 -16.53
N PRO A 215 -6.49 20.15 -17.83
CA PRO A 215 -5.73 19.47 -18.88
C PRO A 215 -4.24 19.86 -18.94
N SER A 216 -3.93 21.12 -18.62
CA SER A 216 -2.56 21.65 -18.54
C SER A 216 -1.70 20.99 -17.45
N CYS A 217 -2.31 20.47 -16.40
CA CYS A 217 -1.63 19.83 -15.27
C CYS A 217 -1.57 18.30 -15.40
N MET A 218 -2.33 17.70 -16.32
CA MET A 218 -2.40 16.25 -16.51
C MET A 218 -1.06 15.65 -16.93
N HIS A 219 -0.30 16.34 -17.77
CA HIS A 219 1.01 15.86 -18.24
C HIS A 219 2.01 15.68 -17.09
N GLY A 220 2.03 16.61 -16.14
CA GLY A 220 2.88 16.51 -14.95
C GLY A 220 2.39 15.44 -13.97
N GLY A 221 1.07 15.29 -13.81
CA GLY A 221 0.47 14.27 -12.94
C GLY A 221 0.60 12.83 -13.47
N ALA A 222 0.67 12.64 -14.79
CA ALA A 222 0.79 11.33 -15.41
C ALA A 222 2.21 10.74 -15.33
N GLN A 223 3.26 11.57 -15.29
CA GLN A 223 4.66 11.11 -15.30
C GLN A 223 5.02 10.14 -14.15
N PRO A 224 4.69 10.44 -12.87
CA PRO A 224 4.95 9.52 -11.77
C PRO A 224 4.23 8.18 -11.92
N LEU A 225 3.00 8.19 -12.46
CA LEU A 225 2.19 6.98 -12.66
C LEU A 225 2.77 6.09 -13.76
N LEU A 226 3.26 6.70 -14.85
CA LEU A 226 3.94 5.99 -15.93
C LEU A 226 5.26 5.38 -15.46
N LEU A 227 6.02 6.09 -14.62
CA LEU A 227 7.24 5.58 -14.02
C LEU A 227 6.96 4.40 -13.08
N PHE A 228 5.94 4.53 -12.23
CA PHE A 228 5.50 3.45 -11.34
C PHE A 228 5.09 2.20 -12.14
N ARG A 229 4.33 2.37 -13.22
CA ARG A 229 3.95 1.25 -14.10
C ARG A 229 5.14 0.62 -14.81
N ALA A 230 6.12 1.41 -15.25
CA ALA A 230 7.34 0.89 -15.88
C ALA A 230 8.22 0.10 -14.90
N TYR A 231 8.10 0.36 -13.60
CA TYR A 231 8.85 -0.32 -12.55
C TYR A 231 8.18 -1.63 -12.08
N ILE A 232 6.86 -1.79 -12.27
CA ILE A 232 6.16 -3.02 -11.89
C ILE A 232 6.39 -4.11 -12.95
N PRO A 233 6.97 -5.27 -12.59
CA PRO A 233 7.12 -6.37 -13.53
C PRO A 233 5.75 -6.92 -13.97
N PRO A 234 5.58 -7.34 -15.25
CA PRO A 234 4.29 -7.78 -15.81
C PRO A 234 3.57 -8.89 -15.01
N SER A 235 4.32 -9.65 -14.21
CA SER A 235 3.82 -10.73 -13.37
C SER A 235 3.06 -10.28 -12.11
N ALA A 236 3.07 -8.99 -11.76
CA ALA A 236 2.41 -8.46 -10.56
C ALA A 236 1.06 -7.78 -10.85
N VAL A 237 0.65 -7.67 -12.12
CA VAL A 237 -0.67 -7.15 -12.50
C VAL A 237 -1.57 -8.33 -12.84
N GLY A 238 -2.12 -8.97 -11.80
CA GLY A 238 -3.15 -9.99 -11.94
C GLY A 238 -4.51 -9.35 -12.25
N GLY A 239 -5.17 -9.82 -13.32
CA GLY A 239 -6.61 -9.66 -13.52
C GLY A 239 -7.04 -8.76 -14.68
N ASN A 240 -7.47 -9.41 -15.77
CA ASN A 240 -8.36 -8.82 -16.78
C ASN A 240 -9.71 -8.44 -16.11
N GLN A 241 -9.80 -7.25 -15.53
CA GLN A 241 -11.09 -6.60 -15.28
C GLN A 241 -11.12 -5.34 -16.13
N SER A 242 -11.73 -5.46 -17.30
CA SER A 242 -12.06 -4.29 -18.12
C SER A 242 -13.08 -3.44 -17.37
N LEU A 243 -12.81 -2.13 -17.27
CA LEU A 243 -13.77 -1.17 -16.73
C LEU A 243 -15.06 -1.18 -17.59
N PRO A 244 -16.26 -1.12 -16.99
CA PRO A 244 -17.52 -1.06 -17.71
C PRO A 244 -17.52 0.08 -18.73
N SER A 245 -18.10 -0.19 -19.91
CA SER A 245 -18.08 0.67 -21.11
C SER A 245 -18.56 2.12 -20.89
N ASP A 246 -19.34 2.37 -19.84
CA ASP A 246 -19.96 3.67 -19.58
C ASP A 246 -19.01 4.68 -18.92
N GLN A 247 -17.81 4.26 -18.48
CA GLN A 247 -16.78 5.15 -17.91
C GLN A 247 -15.72 5.62 -18.92
N ARG A 248 -15.80 5.20 -20.20
CA ARG A 248 -14.86 5.63 -21.26
C ARG A 248 -15.06 7.07 -21.73
N GLY A 249 -16.20 7.68 -21.41
CA GLY A 249 -16.56 9.04 -21.83
C GLY A 249 -15.79 10.11 -21.07
N GLY A 250 -14.56 10.40 -21.49
CA GLY A 250 -13.76 11.51 -20.96
C GLY A 250 -12.24 11.33 -21.06
N MET A 251 -11.75 10.14 -21.41
CA MET A 251 -10.32 9.89 -21.57
C MET A 251 -9.85 10.22 -23.01
N PRO A 252 -8.72 10.93 -23.17
CA PRO A 252 -8.05 11.07 -24.45
C PRO A 252 -7.67 9.70 -25.04
N ALA A 253 -7.66 9.59 -26.38
CA ALA A 253 -7.48 8.31 -27.07
C ALA A 253 -6.15 7.62 -26.73
N GLU A 254 -5.10 8.39 -26.46
CA GLU A 254 -3.78 7.93 -26.04
C GLU A 254 -3.72 7.35 -24.62
N MET A 255 -4.80 7.48 -23.84
CA MET A 255 -4.91 6.97 -22.46
C MET A 255 -6.00 5.91 -22.30
N LEU A 256 -6.73 5.56 -23.37
CA LEU A 256 -7.71 4.47 -23.35
C LEU A 256 -7.11 3.12 -22.93
N TRP A 257 -5.80 2.93 -23.15
CA TRP A 257 -5.10 1.71 -22.74
C TRP A 257 -5.00 1.49 -21.22
N LEU A 258 -5.18 2.56 -20.43
CA LEU A 258 -5.24 2.45 -18.97
C LEU A 258 -6.48 1.68 -18.51
N ALA A 259 -7.55 1.65 -19.33
CA ALA A 259 -8.79 0.96 -19.02
C ALA A 259 -8.85 -0.48 -19.54
N ASP A 260 -8.06 -0.82 -20.56
CA ASP A 260 -8.06 -2.14 -21.20
C ASP A 260 -6.81 -2.98 -20.91
N GLY A 261 -5.83 -2.41 -20.19
CA GLY A 261 -4.59 -3.09 -19.81
C GLY A 261 -3.62 -3.34 -20.98
N SER A 262 -3.93 -2.86 -22.19
CA SER A 262 -3.21 -3.14 -23.43
C SER A 262 -2.45 -1.90 -23.92
N PRO A 263 -1.14 -1.73 -23.61
CA PRO A 263 -0.40 -0.55 -24.01
C PRO A 263 -0.38 -0.40 -25.55
N PRO A 264 -0.47 0.83 -26.10
CA PRO A 264 -0.37 1.04 -27.53
C PRO A 264 0.99 0.57 -28.02
N ILE A 265 1.02 -0.06 -29.20
CA ILE A 265 2.26 -0.47 -29.86
C ILE A 265 3.03 0.81 -30.22
N ILE A 266 3.99 1.18 -29.39
CA ILE A 266 4.94 2.24 -29.71
C ILE A 266 5.96 1.63 -30.67
N SER A 267 5.72 1.76 -31.98
CA SER A 267 6.78 1.53 -32.97
C SER A 267 7.88 2.56 -32.72
N PRO A 268 9.14 2.16 -32.47
CA PRO A 268 10.21 3.11 -32.24
C PRO A 268 10.51 3.80 -33.57
N LYS A 269 9.96 5.00 -33.78
CA LYS A 269 10.49 5.89 -34.82
C LYS A 269 11.83 6.38 -34.32
N LEU A 270 12.89 5.76 -34.83
CA LEU A 270 14.27 6.27 -34.77
C LEU A 270 14.25 7.72 -35.24
N ALA A 271 14.37 8.67 -34.31
CA ALA A 271 14.59 10.07 -34.65
C ALA A 271 16.04 10.22 -35.10
N VAL A 272 16.29 10.12 -36.40
CA VAL A 272 17.55 10.56 -37.01
C VAL A 272 17.57 12.08 -36.93
N ALA A 273 18.47 12.62 -36.12
CA ALA A 273 18.69 14.07 -36.02
C ALA A 273 19.31 14.60 -37.33
N PRO A 274 18.85 15.76 -37.86
CA PRO A 274 19.54 16.41 -38.98
C PRO A 274 20.86 16.99 -38.50
N ASN A 275 21.93 16.62 -39.20
CA ASN A 275 23.27 17.13 -38.98
C ASN A 275 23.32 18.62 -39.40
N ASN A 276 23.30 19.54 -38.43
CA ASN A 276 23.65 20.93 -38.70
C ASN A 276 24.43 21.54 -37.55
N LYS A 277 25.72 21.75 -37.81
CA LYS A 277 26.66 22.47 -36.94
C LYS A 277 26.25 23.94 -36.84
N LYS A 278 25.73 24.37 -35.69
CA LYS A 278 25.93 25.73 -35.17
C LYS A 278 26.11 25.68 -33.65
N LYS A 279 27.32 26.05 -33.22
CA LYS A 279 27.63 26.36 -31.82
C LYS A 279 26.76 27.55 -31.38
N VAL A 280 25.95 27.36 -30.35
CA VAL A 280 25.47 28.45 -29.49
C VAL A 280 25.60 27.94 -28.06
N GLY A 281 26.56 28.48 -27.33
CA GLY A 281 26.77 28.16 -25.92
C GLY A 281 25.72 28.83 -25.05
N TRP A 282 25.27 28.12 -24.02
CA TRP A 282 24.67 28.70 -22.82
C TRP A 282 25.26 28.03 -21.57
N PRO A 283 25.37 28.79 -20.47
CA PRO A 283 26.29 28.54 -19.37
C PRO A 283 25.65 27.60 -18.36
N HIS A 284 26.35 26.55 -17.93
CA HIS A 284 26.25 25.93 -16.59
C HIS A 284 27.18 24.70 -16.53
N GLU A 285 28.48 24.87 -16.82
CA GLU A 285 29.52 23.84 -16.56
C GLU A 285 30.19 23.98 -15.17
N GLY A 286 29.60 24.77 -14.26
CA GLY A 286 30.20 25.06 -12.95
C GLY A 286 29.81 24.12 -11.81
N ILE A 287 28.76 23.30 -11.92
CA ILE A 287 28.18 22.64 -10.74
C ILE A 287 28.49 21.14 -10.65
N VAL A 288 28.90 20.48 -11.73
CA VAL A 288 29.13 19.02 -11.72
C VAL A 288 30.56 18.62 -11.33
N ARG A 289 31.49 19.56 -11.14
CA ARG A 289 32.88 19.25 -10.71
C ARG A 289 33.16 19.35 -9.20
N SER A 290 32.18 19.75 -8.38
CA SER A 290 32.38 19.87 -6.92
C SER A 290 32.08 18.59 -6.12
N ILE A 291 31.45 17.57 -6.71
CA ILE A 291 30.97 16.40 -5.95
C ILE A 291 31.88 15.17 -6.09
N THR A 292 32.77 15.12 -7.07
CA THR A 292 33.66 13.98 -7.31
C THR A 292 35.07 14.10 -6.74
N GLN A 293 35.39 15.19 -6.01
CA GLN A 293 36.72 15.38 -5.38
C GLN A 293 36.72 15.36 -3.83
N GLY A 294 35.60 15.00 -3.20
CA GLY A 294 35.45 14.97 -1.73
C GLY A 294 35.48 13.59 -1.06
N HIS A 295 35.66 12.48 -1.81
CA HIS A 295 35.59 11.12 -1.25
C HIS A 295 36.87 10.29 -1.42
N ARG A 296 38.02 10.96 -1.43
CA ARG A 296 39.35 10.31 -1.24
C ARG A 296 40.20 11.13 -0.27
N ARG A 297 39.81 11.18 1.01
CA ARG A 297 40.69 11.58 2.12
C ARG A 297 40.06 11.30 3.49
N LEU A 298 39.62 10.07 3.72
CA LEU A 298 39.38 9.54 5.07
C LEU A 298 39.71 8.04 5.07
N HIS A 299 40.98 7.72 4.88
CA HIS A 299 41.65 6.49 5.32
C HIS A 299 43.16 6.74 5.18
N ALA A 300 43.70 7.42 6.18
CA ALA A 300 45.10 7.40 6.62
C ALA A 300 45.11 7.96 8.04
#